data_AF-A0A0Q6D0P1-F1
#
_entry.id   AF-A0A0Q6D0P1-F1
#
_cell.length_a   1.000
_cell.length_b   1.000
_cell.length_c   1.000
_cell.angle_alpha   90.00
_cell.angle_beta   90.00
_cell.angle_gamma   90.00
#
_symmetry.space_group_name_H-M   'P 1'
#
loop_
_entity.id
_entity.type
_entity.pdbx_description
1 polymer ?
#
loop_
_entity_poly.entity_id
_entity_poly.type
_entity_poly.pdbx_seq_one_letter_code
_entity_poly.pdbx_strand_id
1 'polypeptide(L)'
;MASTSELGTGLGGWSAFFGAFDDIVLVANSDAVDIADLDRRFGEKTLFVFFNKVYKVLDQAFVRPSILVARSSEAGANIVYRREVEDVVRLLAEPGFRGILNLRVAPVERFSERREFGERAVGFLDLADHFADFYSARHVPSSGFALAVWLTEQGLSSRVHLAGFTAKRSTQWKVFHVHDWTTEQIVQRLLLRAGKLHAVGGGADALPLDRIARRFPGIDASDVSLVAADVLSERLEQANVAIDRLFSLTRFPARIDTLLRRLKPKTRKAKLAEARAAEAGTAKES
;
A
#
# COMPACT_ATOMS: atom_id res chain seq x y z
N MET A 1 27.61 16.71 18.65
CA MET A 1 27.52 15.23 18.63
C MET A 1 26.20 14.85 19.26
N ALA A 2 25.15 14.68 18.45
CA ALA A 2 23.85 14.23 18.94
C ALA A 2 23.87 12.70 19.00
N SER A 3 23.66 12.18 20.21
CA SER A 3 23.49 10.76 20.52
C SER A 3 22.47 10.12 19.58
N THR A 4 22.74 8.88 19.15
CA THR A 4 21.86 7.97 18.42
C THR A 4 20.59 7.73 19.26
N SER A 5 19.66 8.70 19.24
CA SER A 5 18.40 8.60 19.97
C SER A 5 17.57 7.50 19.34
N GLU A 6 17.18 6.51 20.13
CA GLU A 6 16.27 5.46 19.73
C GLU A 6 15.06 6.05 19.00
N LEU A 7 14.81 5.62 17.76
CA LEU A 7 13.52 5.84 17.12
C LEU A 7 12.44 5.23 18.01
N GLY A 8 11.33 5.96 18.17
CA GLY A 8 10.25 5.68 19.11
C GLY A 8 10.05 4.19 19.41
N THR A 9 10.16 3.82 20.68
CA THR A 9 9.87 2.47 21.16
C THR A 9 8.40 2.41 21.63
N GLY A 10 7.61 1.50 21.04
CA GLY A 10 6.18 1.37 21.34
C GLY A 10 5.30 2.50 20.80
N LEU A 11 3.99 2.41 21.04
CA LEU A 11 2.97 3.30 20.46
C LEU A 11 3.18 4.78 20.83
N GLY A 12 3.47 5.06 22.10
CA GLY A 12 3.67 6.44 22.59
C GLY A 12 4.91 7.11 22.01
N GLY A 13 6.01 6.37 21.84
CA GLY A 13 7.24 6.88 21.23
C GLY A 13 7.03 7.26 19.76
N TRP A 14 6.25 6.46 19.01
CA TRP A 14 5.92 6.79 17.63
C TRP A 14 4.99 7.99 17.52
N SER A 15 3.98 8.10 18.38
CA SER A 15 3.10 9.29 18.40
C SER A 15 3.90 10.57 18.59
N ALA A 16 4.84 10.61 19.55
CA ALA A 16 5.73 11.76 19.76
C ALA A 16 6.64 12.04 18.55
N PHE A 17 7.20 11.00 17.93
CA PHE A 17 8.04 11.15 16.73
C PHE A 17 7.28 11.79 15.58
N PHE A 18 6.08 11.28 15.26
CA PHE A 18 5.26 11.80 14.17
C PHE A 18 4.71 13.20 14.50
N GLY A 19 4.35 13.46 15.76
CA GLY A 19 3.86 14.75 16.24
C GLY A 19 4.88 15.90 16.18
N ALA A 20 6.16 15.62 15.94
CA ALA A 20 7.20 16.63 15.77
C ALA A 20 7.14 17.35 14.40
N PHE A 21 6.30 16.87 13.47
CA PHE A 21 6.17 17.40 12.11
C PHE A 21 4.81 18.07 11.91
N ASP A 22 4.76 19.11 11.06
CA ASP A 22 3.50 19.81 10.74
C ASP A 22 2.69 18.99 9.72
N ASP A 23 3.38 18.33 8.80
CA ASP A 23 2.80 17.53 7.73
C ASP A 23 3.50 16.16 7.65
N ILE A 24 2.72 15.10 7.47
CA ILE A 24 3.20 13.73 7.27
C ILE A 24 2.67 13.27 5.91
N VAL A 25 3.56 13.02 4.95
CA VAL A 25 3.20 12.62 3.59
C VAL A 25 3.49 11.13 3.42
N LEU A 26 2.44 10.32 3.36
CA LEU A 26 2.54 8.90 3.02
C LEU A 26 2.66 8.78 1.50
N VAL A 27 3.77 8.23 1.03
CA VAL A 27 4.08 8.07 -0.39
C VAL A 27 3.83 6.62 -0.81
N ALA A 28 2.75 6.38 -1.54
CA ALA A 28 2.47 5.04 -2.08
C ALA A 28 3.53 4.64 -3.13
N ASN A 29 3.82 3.34 -3.22
CA ASN A 29 4.68 2.79 -4.28
C ASN A 29 3.93 2.76 -5.62
N SER A 30 3.67 3.93 -6.21
CA SER A 30 2.84 4.13 -7.39
C SER A 30 3.50 5.11 -8.35
N ASP A 31 3.52 4.77 -9.63
CA ASP A 31 4.08 5.60 -10.71
C ASP A 31 3.27 6.91 -10.92
N ALA A 32 2.12 7.04 -10.27
CA ALA A 32 1.31 8.27 -10.26
C ALA A 32 1.85 9.35 -9.30
N VAL A 33 2.89 9.05 -8.51
CA VAL A 33 3.50 10.01 -7.59
C VAL A 33 4.55 10.83 -8.33
N ASP A 34 4.40 12.16 -8.30
CA ASP A 34 5.44 13.10 -8.71
C ASP A 34 6.18 13.62 -7.46
N ILE A 35 7.37 13.07 -7.18
CA ILE A 35 8.17 13.43 -6.01
C ILE A 35 8.65 14.88 -6.09
N ALA A 36 8.95 15.41 -7.28
CA ALA A 36 9.39 16.79 -7.44
C ALA A 36 8.25 17.78 -7.18
N ASP A 37 7.01 17.43 -7.52
CA ASP A 37 5.84 18.21 -7.11
C ASP A 37 5.63 18.18 -5.60
N LEU A 38 5.68 16.99 -4.98
CA LEU A 38 5.57 16.86 -3.53
C LEU A 38 6.63 17.69 -2.79
N ASP A 39 7.86 17.66 -3.29
CA ASP A 39 8.97 18.42 -2.71
C ASP A 39 8.69 19.93 -2.71
N ARG A 40 8.22 20.48 -3.84
CA ARG A 40 7.88 21.90 -3.94
C ARG A 40 6.65 22.29 -3.13
N ARG A 41 5.70 21.37 -2.95
CA ARG A 41 4.40 21.65 -2.32
C ARG A 41 4.48 21.77 -0.79
N PHE A 42 5.40 21.02 -0.17
CA PHE A 42 5.42 20.85 1.28
C PHE A 42 6.61 21.57 1.93
N GLY A 43 6.38 22.22 3.08
CA GLY A 43 7.38 23.02 3.80
C GLY A 43 8.42 22.21 4.59
N GLU A 44 9.46 22.85 5.12
CA GLU A 44 10.62 22.17 5.72
C GLU A 44 10.30 21.20 6.88
N LYS A 45 9.19 21.44 7.61
CA LYS A 45 8.70 20.60 8.71
C LYS A 45 7.81 19.44 8.26
N THR A 46 8.01 18.93 7.04
CA THR A 46 7.29 17.78 6.51
C THR A 46 8.11 16.50 6.60
N LEU A 47 7.50 15.42 7.11
CA LEU A 47 8.05 14.07 7.06
C LEU A 47 7.49 13.30 5.86
N PHE A 48 8.36 12.78 5.02
CA PHE A 48 8.00 11.87 3.93
C PHE A 48 8.15 10.42 4.36
N VAL A 49 7.08 9.66 4.24
CA VAL A 49 7.03 8.24 4.62
C VAL A 49 7.02 7.39 3.37
N PHE A 50 8.10 6.65 3.17
CA PHE A 50 8.26 5.71 2.07
C PHE A 50 8.06 4.28 2.55
N PHE A 51 7.70 3.37 1.64
CA PHE A 51 7.53 1.95 1.94
C PHE A 51 8.57 1.11 1.18
N ASN A 52 8.73 -0.16 1.57
CA ASN A 52 9.67 -1.19 1.04
C ASN A 52 10.17 -1.09 -0.41
N LYS A 53 9.40 -0.55 -1.37
CA LYS A 53 9.77 -0.47 -2.80
C LYS A 53 10.03 0.97 -3.23
N VAL A 54 10.85 1.69 -2.48
CA VAL A 54 11.10 3.13 -2.70
C VAL A 54 11.65 3.44 -4.10
N TYR A 55 12.41 2.52 -4.69
CA TYR A 55 12.94 2.60 -6.06
C TYR A 55 11.84 2.68 -7.15
N LYS A 56 10.57 2.48 -6.82
CA LYS A 56 9.45 2.69 -7.74
C LYS A 56 9.06 4.16 -7.89
N VAL A 57 9.41 4.98 -6.90
CA VAL A 57 9.03 6.39 -6.85
C VAL A 57 10.25 7.32 -6.81
N LEU A 58 11.39 6.82 -6.34
CA LEU A 58 12.66 7.53 -6.34
C LEU A 58 13.60 6.97 -7.42
N ASP A 59 14.00 7.84 -8.33
CA ASP A 59 15.07 7.63 -9.31
C ASP A 59 16.43 8.15 -8.81
N GLN A 60 16.41 9.11 -7.89
CA GLN A 60 17.57 9.69 -7.23
C GLN A 60 17.41 9.74 -5.71
N ALA A 61 18.51 10.02 -5.01
CA ALA A 61 18.51 10.10 -3.56
C ALA A 61 17.64 11.26 -3.05
N PHE A 62 16.75 10.97 -2.11
CA PHE A 62 15.83 11.94 -1.51
C PHE A 62 16.42 12.51 -0.22
N VAL A 63 16.52 13.83 -0.14
CA VAL A 63 17.32 14.53 0.90
C VAL A 63 16.51 15.08 2.06
N ARG A 64 15.18 15.06 1.97
CA ARG A 64 14.30 15.69 2.97
C ARG A 64 14.00 14.77 4.15
N PRO A 65 13.45 15.31 5.26
CA PRO A 65 13.05 14.50 6.39
C PRO A 65 12.20 13.33 5.94
N SER A 66 12.72 12.12 6.10
CA SER A 66 12.10 10.92 5.58
C SER A 66 12.28 9.73 6.49
N ILE A 67 11.34 8.79 6.44
CA ILE A 67 11.41 7.52 7.15
C ILE A 67 10.99 6.39 6.21
N LEU A 68 11.64 5.23 6.37
CA LEU A 68 11.30 4.03 5.62
C LEU A 68 10.44 3.11 6.47
N VAL A 69 9.27 2.76 5.98
CA VAL A 69 8.39 1.74 6.58
C VAL A 69 8.70 0.39 5.97
N ALA A 70 9.33 -0.45 6.79
CA ALA A 70 9.65 -1.82 6.47
C ALA A 70 8.62 -2.78 7.04
N ARG A 71 7.59 -3.16 6.27
CA ARG A 71 6.61 -4.14 6.75
C ARG A 71 7.19 -5.55 6.85
N SER A 72 6.94 -6.17 8.00
CA SER A 72 7.21 -7.57 8.33
C SER A 72 6.29 -8.55 7.61
N SER A 73 6.77 -9.77 7.49
CA SER A 73 6.06 -10.95 7.00
C SER A 73 6.35 -12.11 7.97
N GLU A 74 5.85 -13.32 7.70
CA GLU A 74 6.19 -14.51 8.49
C GLU A 74 7.72 -14.74 8.57
N ALA A 75 8.46 -14.32 7.54
CA ALA A 75 9.91 -14.49 7.43
C ALA A 75 10.72 -13.29 7.96
N GLY A 76 10.09 -12.20 8.41
CA GLY A 76 10.77 -10.93 8.67
C GLY A 76 10.40 -9.82 7.68
N ALA A 77 11.05 -8.66 7.80
CA ALA A 77 10.85 -7.52 6.90
C ALA A 77 11.29 -7.86 5.47
N ASN A 78 10.51 -7.40 4.48
CA ASN A 78 10.75 -7.76 3.07
C ASN A 78 12.15 -7.40 2.57
N ILE A 79 12.62 -6.20 2.91
CA ILE A 79 13.93 -5.71 2.49
C ILE A 79 15.09 -6.47 3.14
N VAL A 80 14.88 -7.07 4.31
CA VAL A 80 15.89 -7.86 5.03
C VAL A 80 16.06 -9.22 4.37
N TYR A 81 14.98 -10.00 4.22
CA TYR A 81 15.11 -11.35 3.66
C TYR A 81 15.57 -11.33 2.19
N ARG A 82 15.28 -10.25 1.46
CA ARG A 82 15.75 -10.04 0.08
C ARG A 82 17.16 -9.48 -0.01
N ARG A 83 17.77 -9.10 1.12
CA ARG A 83 19.07 -8.41 1.18
C ARG A 83 19.09 -7.11 0.38
N GLU A 84 17.98 -6.38 0.39
CA GLU A 84 17.74 -5.13 -0.34
C GLU A 84 17.91 -3.89 0.56
N VAL A 85 18.27 -4.03 1.84
CA VAL A 85 18.33 -2.92 2.81
C VAL A 85 19.20 -1.78 2.29
N GLU A 86 20.45 -2.05 1.90
CA GLU A 86 21.37 -1.01 1.43
C GLU A 86 20.91 -0.36 0.12
N ASP A 87 20.35 -1.14 -0.81
CA ASP A 87 19.86 -0.61 -2.08
C ASP A 87 18.67 0.35 -1.89
N VAL A 88 17.76 0.02 -0.98
CA VAL A 88 16.60 0.85 -0.64
C VAL A 88 17.04 2.09 0.14
N VAL A 89 17.91 1.93 1.14
CA VAL A 89 18.37 3.04 1.99
C VAL A 89 19.26 4.01 1.22
N ARG A 90 20.02 3.58 0.21
CA ARG A 90 20.81 4.49 -0.65
C ARG A 90 19.97 5.57 -1.32
N LEU A 91 18.68 5.32 -1.57
CA LEU A 91 17.75 6.30 -2.13
C LEU A 91 17.22 7.29 -1.10
N LEU A 92 17.53 7.11 0.19
CA LEU A 92 17.13 7.98 1.29
C LEU A 92 18.38 8.59 1.91
N ALA A 93 18.71 9.81 1.52
CA ALA A 93 19.98 10.45 1.87
C ALA A 93 19.97 10.99 3.31
N GLU A 94 21.11 10.86 3.98
CA GLU A 94 21.42 11.61 5.20
C GLU A 94 21.71 13.10 4.84
N PRO A 95 21.41 14.06 5.74
CA PRO A 95 20.92 13.91 7.12
C PRO A 95 19.39 13.85 7.24
N GLY A 96 18.65 13.88 6.12
CA GLY A 96 17.19 13.88 6.11
C GLY A 96 16.59 12.55 6.55
N PHE A 97 17.25 11.44 6.24
CA PHE A 97 16.79 10.11 6.62
C PHE A 97 16.79 9.92 8.14
N ARG A 98 15.61 9.66 8.71
CA ARG A 98 15.38 9.46 10.14
C ARG A 98 15.54 8.00 10.58
N GLY A 99 15.56 7.07 9.63
CA GLY A 99 15.75 5.64 9.87
C GLY A 99 14.55 4.80 9.44
N ILE A 100 14.36 3.64 10.07
CA ILE A 100 13.44 2.59 9.61
C ILE A 100 12.38 2.32 10.69
N LEU A 101 11.11 2.38 10.30
CA LEU A 101 9.99 1.86 11.08
C LEU A 101 9.70 0.45 10.59
N ASN A 102 10.05 -0.56 11.39
CA ASN A 102 9.63 -1.93 11.12
C ASN A 102 8.19 -2.13 11.60
N LEU A 103 7.29 -2.42 10.67
CA LEU A 103 5.84 -2.47 10.90
C LEU A 103 5.34 -3.91 10.90
N ARG A 104 4.54 -4.26 11.89
CA ARG A 104 3.73 -5.48 11.93
C ARG A 104 2.25 -5.09 11.97
N VAL A 105 1.42 -5.77 11.19
CA VAL A 105 -0.03 -5.54 11.11
C VAL A 105 -0.86 -6.81 11.21
N ALA A 106 -0.21 -7.97 11.38
CA ALA A 106 -0.88 -9.24 11.61
C ALA A 106 -0.11 -10.11 12.62
N PRO A 107 -0.80 -10.97 13.39
CA PRO A 107 -0.15 -11.82 14.40
C PRO A 107 0.90 -12.78 13.83
N VAL A 108 0.74 -13.21 12.58
CA VAL A 108 1.66 -14.15 11.92
C VAL A 108 2.97 -13.51 11.47
N GLU A 109 3.03 -12.16 11.39
CA GLU A 109 4.22 -11.46 10.95
C GLU A 109 5.26 -11.39 12.08
N ARG A 110 6.54 -11.54 11.74
CA ARG A 110 7.64 -11.49 12.70
C ARG A 110 8.53 -10.30 12.38
N PHE A 111 8.92 -9.54 13.40
CA PHE A 111 9.94 -8.52 13.24
C PHE A 111 11.30 -9.14 12.89
N SER A 112 12.02 -8.51 11.96
CA SER A 112 13.46 -8.73 11.80
C SER A 112 14.22 -8.07 12.95
N GLU A 113 15.33 -8.66 13.35
CA GLU A 113 16.20 -8.10 14.38
C GLU A 113 16.84 -6.79 13.91
N ARG A 114 17.09 -5.87 14.86
CA ARG A 114 17.68 -4.55 14.57
C ARG A 114 18.96 -4.65 13.74
N ARG A 115 19.86 -5.57 14.09
CA ARG A 115 21.15 -5.79 13.40
C ARG A 115 21.00 -6.18 11.93
N GLU A 116 19.87 -6.74 11.53
CA GLU A 116 19.63 -7.15 10.15
C GLU A 116 19.35 -5.94 9.22
N PHE A 117 19.14 -4.76 9.80
CA PHE A 117 19.00 -3.48 9.08
C PHE A 117 20.31 -2.67 9.02
N GLY A 118 21.43 -3.24 9.46
CA GLY A 118 22.72 -2.56 9.56
C GLY A 118 22.79 -1.55 10.72
N GLU A 119 23.61 -0.52 10.56
CA GLU A 119 23.90 0.50 11.60
C GLU A 119 22.82 1.59 11.73
N ARG A 120 21.70 1.46 11.01
CA ARG A 120 20.66 2.49 10.95
C ARG A 120 19.80 2.49 12.22
N ALA A 121 19.22 3.65 12.53
CA ALA A 121 18.19 3.71 13.55
C ALA A 121 16.95 2.91 13.07
N VAL A 122 16.48 1.99 13.91
CA VAL A 122 15.27 1.20 13.67
C VAL A 122 14.32 1.36 14.86
N GLY A 123 13.04 1.52 14.61
CA GLY A 123 11.99 1.37 15.62
C GLY A 123 10.99 0.30 15.19
N PHE A 124 10.19 -0.18 16.13
CA PHE A 124 9.23 -1.25 15.90
C PHE A 124 7.82 -0.76 16.23
N LEU A 125 6.87 -0.96 15.32
CA LEU A 125 5.47 -0.62 15.50
C LEU A 125 4.63 -1.87 15.26
N ASP A 126 3.97 -2.35 16.30
CA ASP A 126 3.07 -3.51 16.24
C ASP A 126 1.61 -3.04 16.25
N LEU A 127 0.93 -3.25 15.14
CA LEU A 127 -0.48 -2.96 14.92
C LEU A 127 -1.29 -4.25 14.68
N ALA A 128 -0.75 -5.43 15.01
CA ALA A 128 -1.46 -6.69 14.78
C ALA A 128 -2.82 -6.74 15.50
N ASP A 129 -2.83 -6.39 16.79
CA ASP A 129 -4.06 -6.41 17.59
C ASP A 129 -4.97 -5.22 17.24
N HIS A 130 -4.38 -4.12 16.77
CA HIS A 130 -5.10 -2.91 16.39
C HIS A 130 -6.10 -3.14 15.24
N PHE A 131 -5.78 -4.04 14.31
CA PHE A 131 -6.63 -4.39 13.18
C PHE A 131 -7.36 -5.73 13.32
N ALA A 132 -7.27 -6.39 14.48
CA ALA A 132 -7.82 -7.73 14.68
C ALA A 132 -9.34 -7.78 14.46
N ASP A 133 -10.06 -6.75 14.91
CA ASP A 133 -11.53 -6.65 14.78
C ASP A 133 -11.98 -6.08 13.43
N PHE A 134 -11.03 -5.61 12.62
CA PHE A 134 -11.31 -4.86 11.39
C PHE A 134 -11.30 -5.76 10.14
N TYR A 135 -10.61 -6.90 10.18
CA TYR A 135 -10.50 -7.84 9.05
C TYR A 135 -10.95 -9.26 9.42
N SER A 136 -11.50 -9.98 8.43
CA SER A 136 -11.66 -11.43 8.55
C SER A 136 -10.30 -12.14 8.49
N ALA A 137 -10.19 -13.36 9.02
CA ALA A 137 -8.94 -14.13 9.16
C ALA A 137 -8.13 -14.34 7.85
N ARG A 138 -8.66 -13.99 6.67
CA ARG A 138 -7.99 -14.13 5.38
C ARG A 138 -7.41 -12.83 4.81
N HIS A 139 -7.68 -11.68 5.43
CA HIS A 139 -7.26 -10.38 4.94
C HIS A 139 -6.42 -9.67 5.99
N VAL A 140 -5.41 -8.95 5.52
CA VAL A 140 -4.55 -8.11 6.35
C VAL A 140 -4.43 -6.74 5.70
N PRO A 141 -4.34 -5.65 6.47
CA PRO A 141 -4.24 -4.32 5.91
C PRO A 141 -2.93 -4.16 5.12
N SER A 142 -2.93 -3.33 4.08
CA SER A 142 -1.71 -2.84 3.46
C SER A 142 -0.94 -1.92 4.41
N SER A 143 0.39 -1.82 4.28
CA SER A 143 1.21 -1.00 5.19
C SER A 143 0.82 0.47 5.19
N GLY A 144 0.49 1.00 4.00
CA GLY A 144 0.07 2.39 3.85
C GLY A 144 -1.27 2.66 4.48
N PHE A 145 -2.24 1.75 4.31
CA PHE A 145 -3.53 1.86 4.99
C PHE A 145 -3.38 1.78 6.50
N ALA A 146 -2.67 0.77 7.00
CA ALA A 146 -2.49 0.56 8.43
C ALA A 146 -1.88 1.78 9.12
N LEU A 147 -0.82 2.33 8.55
CA LEU A 147 -0.16 3.51 9.11
C LEU A 147 -1.03 4.77 8.99
N ALA A 148 -1.75 4.95 7.87
CA ALA A 148 -2.65 6.09 7.69
C ALA A 148 -3.73 6.12 8.77
N VAL A 149 -4.42 4.99 8.98
CA VAL A 149 -5.48 4.88 10.00
C VAL A 149 -4.90 5.14 11.38
N TRP A 150 -3.83 4.42 11.75
CA TRP A 150 -3.20 4.56 13.05
C TRP A 150 -2.80 6.01 13.35
N LEU A 151 -2.19 6.73 12.40
CA LEU A 151 -1.82 8.15 12.55
C LEU A 151 -3.02 9.05 12.84
N THR A 152 -4.19 8.80 12.23
CA THR A 152 -5.40 9.60 12.49
C THR A 152 -6.00 9.40 13.88
N GLU A 153 -5.61 8.33 14.56
CA GLU A 153 -6.12 7.97 15.89
C GLU A 153 -5.19 8.41 17.02
N GLN A 154 -3.97 8.84 16.70
CA GLN A 154 -2.98 9.28 17.70
C GLN A 154 -3.24 10.68 18.28
N GLY A 155 -4.24 11.41 17.77
CA GLY A 155 -4.55 12.77 18.23
C GLY A 155 -3.45 13.80 17.94
N LEU A 156 -2.68 13.59 16.85
CA LEU A 156 -1.60 14.49 16.45
C LEU A 156 -2.14 15.83 15.93
N SER A 157 -1.38 16.90 16.12
CA SER A 157 -1.61 18.18 15.42
C SER A 157 -1.17 18.15 13.95
N SER A 158 -0.37 17.15 13.58
CA SER A 158 0.16 16.95 12.22
C SER A 158 -0.95 16.62 11.22
N ARG A 159 -0.85 17.16 10.01
CA ARG A 159 -1.75 16.79 8.90
C ARG A 159 -1.21 15.58 8.16
N VAL A 160 -2.04 14.56 7.95
CA VAL A 160 -1.65 13.33 7.25
C VAL A 160 -2.12 13.38 5.80
N HIS A 161 -1.16 13.32 4.87
CA HIS A 161 -1.38 13.43 3.43
C HIS A 161 -1.11 12.10 2.73
N LEU A 162 -2.00 11.72 1.82
CA LEU A 162 -1.87 10.53 0.99
C LEU A 162 -1.44 10.93 -0.43
N ALA A 163 -0.23 10.53 -0.83
CA ALA A 163 0.28 10.72 -2.18
C ALA A 163 0.31 9.38 -2.94
N GLY A 164 -0.38 9.30 -4.08
CA GLY A 164 -0.42 8.10 -4.92
C GLY A 164 -1.35 6.97 -4.45
N PHE A 165 -2.12 7.19 -3.37
CA PHE A 165 -3.16 6.27 -2.87
C PHE A 165 -4.44 6.36 -3.71
N THR A 166 -4.33 6.04 -5.00
CA THR A 166 -5.48 6.14 -5.91
C THR A 166 -6.28 4.84 -5.93
N ALA A 167 -7.59 4.95 -6.10
CA ALA A 167 -8.48 3.83 -6.41
C ALA A 167 -8.33 3.30 -7.86
N LYS A 168 -7.34 3.80 -8.62
CA LYS A 168 -7.09 3.40 -10.01
C LYS A 168 -6.01 2.32 -10.04
N ARG A 169 -6.34 1.16 -10.61
CA ARG A 169 -5.40 0.03 -10.74
C ARG A 169 -4.24 0.44 -11.64
N SER A 170 -2.99 0.30 -11.16
CA SER A 170 -1.83 0.42 -12.07
C SER A 170 -1.88 -0.73 -13.07
N THR A 171 -1.73 -0.45 -14.35
CA THR A 171 -1.73 -1.46 -15.42
C THR A 171 -0.42 -2.29 -15.45
N GLN A 172 0.62 -1.86 -14.73
CA GLN A 172 1.96 -2.43 -14.81
C GLN A 172 2.30 -3.48 -13.74
N TRP A 173 1.61 -3.52 -12.60
CA TRP A 173 2.02 -4.36 -11.46
C TRP A 173 0.94 -5.37 -11.03
N LYS A 174 1.32 -6.65 -10.94
CA LYS A 174 0.48 -7.74 -10.42
C LYS A 174 0.02 -7.43 -8.99
N VAL A 175 -1.29 -7.39 -8.79
CA VAL A 175 -1.93 -7.24 -7.47
C VAL A 175 -1.92 -8.59 -6.76
N PHE A 176 -1.47 -8.62 -5.51
CA PHE A 176 -1.61 -9.78 -4.64
C PHE A 176 -3.00 -9.74 -3.98
N HIS A 177 -3.78 -10.80 -4.10
CA HIS A 177 -5.14 -10.96 -3.55
C HIS A 177 -5.22 -11.06 -2.01
N VAL A 178 -4.18 -10.62 -1.30
CA VAL A 178 -4.07 -10.77 0.17
C VAL A 178 -4.70 -9.58 0.92
N HIS A 179 -4.92 -8.46 0.24
CA HIS A 179 -5.53 -7.26 0.82
C HIS A 179 -6.98 -7.10 0.36
N ASP A 180 -7.87 -6.80 1.29
CA ASP A 180 -9.22 -6.32 0.95
C ASP A 180 -9.13 -4.83 0.59
N TRP A 181 -8.71 -4.59 -0.65
CA TRP A 181 -8.55 -3.24 -1.20
C TRP A 181 -9.86 -2.44 -1.17
N THR A 182 -11.01 -3.08 -1.27
CA THR A 182 -12.31 -2.41 -1.22
C THR A 182 -12.54 -1.79 0.15
N THR A 183 -12.36 -2.58 1.21
CA THR A 183 -12.50 -2.10 2.60
C THR A 183 -11.52 -0.96 2.91
N GLU A 184 -10.25 -1.09 2.48
CA GLU A 184 -9.25 -0.03 2.66
C GLU A 184 -9.67 1.28 1.97
N GLN A 185 -10.20 1.19 0.75
CA GLN A 185 -10.67 2.37 0.00
C GLN A 185 -11.90 3.01 0.63
N ILE A 186 -12.82 2.23 1.19
CA ILE A 186 -13.99 2.76 1.91
C ILE A 186 -13.52 3.60 3.10
N VAL A 187 -12.66 3.04 3.96
CA VAL A 187 -12.19 3.76 5.16
C VAL A 187 -11.33 4.96 4.83
N GLN A 188 -10.40 4.86 3.86
CA GLN A 188 -9.62 6.03 3.44
C GLN A 188 -10.51 7.16 2.94
N ARG A 189 -11.56 6.86 2.16
CA ARG A 189 -12.51 7.88 1.69
C ARG A 189 -13.33 8.50 2.81
N LEU A 190 -13.74 7.71 3.81
CA LEU A 190 -14.42 8.23 5.00
C LEU A 190 -13.51 9.19 5.78
N LEU A 191 -12.25 8.82 6.00
CA LEU A 191 -11.26 9.66 6.70
C LEU A 191 -10.91 10.93 5.90
N LEU A 192 -10.81 10.85 4.57
CA LEU A 192 -10.66 12.01 3.69
C LEU A 192 -11.86 12.96 3.79
N ARG A 193 -13.09 12.42 3.77
CA ARG A 193 -14.33 13.21 3.91
C ARG A 193 -14.46 13.85 5.29
N ALA A 194 -14.02 13.16 6.33
CA ALA A 194 -13.98 13.68 7.70
C ALA A 194 -12.85 14.70 7.94
N GLY A 195 -12.00 14.96 6.94
CA GLY A 195 -10.87 15.89 7.06
C GLY A 195 -9.72 15.37 7.93
N LYS A 196 -9.71 14.07 8.27
CA LYS A 196 -8.64 13.42 9.04
C LYS A 196 -7.45 13.01 8.16
N LEU A 197 -7.70 12.77 6.88
CA LEU A 197 -6.68 12.56 5.85
C LEU A 197 -6.83 13.63 4.77
N HIS A 198 -5.74 13.88 4.04
CA HIS A 198 -5.72 14.82 2.92
C HIS A 198 -5.15 14.16 1.66
N ALA A 199 -5.84 14.25 0.53
CA ALA A 199 -5.34 13.70 -0.73
C ALA A 199 -4.37 14.67 -1.42
N VAL A 200 -3.24 14.15 -1.92
CA VAL A 200 -2.34 14.89 -2.81
C VAL A 200 -2.59 14.44 -4.25
N GLY A 201 -2.88 15.40 -5.14
CA GLY A 201 -3.07 15.12 -6.57
C GLY A 201 -4.51 14.85 -7.04
N GLY A 202 -5.51 15.39 -6.32
CA GLY A 202 -6.91 15.35 -6.74
C GLY A 202 -7.80 14.96 -5.58
N GLY A 203 -8.38 15.98 -4.92
CA GLY A 203 -9.48 15.75 -3.99
C GLY A 203 -10.58 14.98 -4.71
N ALA A 204 -11.28 14.11 -3.99
CA ALA A 204 -12.52 13.56 -4.53
C ALA A 204 -13.40 14.76 -4.89
N ASP A 205 -13.61 14.99 -6.19
CA ASP A 205 -14.58 15.98 -6.64
C ASP A 205 -15.88 15.71 -5.89
N ALA A 206 -16.51 16.78 -5.39
CA ALA A 206 -17.76 16.65 -4.65
C ALA A 206 -18.72 15.78 -5.47
N LEU A 207 -19.09 14.62 -4.90
CA LEU A 207 -19.89 13.66 -5.63
C LEU A 207 -21.22 14.33 -5.98
N PRO A 208 -21.77 14.11 -7.19
CA PRO A 208 -23.11 14.61 -7.51
C PRO A 208 -24.17 14.24 -6.46
N LEU A 209 -23.95 13.12 -5.75
CA LEU A 209 -24.76 12.66 -4.60
C LEU A 209 -24.84 13.70 -3.47
N ASP A 210 -23.76 14.45 -3.19
CA ASP A 210 -23.75 15.52 -2.16
C ASP A 210 -24.65 16.71 -2.54
N ARG A 211 -25.11 16.77 -3.79
CA ARG A 211 -26.08 17.78 -4.26
C ARG A 211 -27.51 17.27 -4.18
N ILE A 212 -27.74 15.96 -4.09
CA ILE A 212 -29.07 15.36 -4.03
C ILE A 212 -29.76 15.71 -2.72
N ALA A 213 -29.09 15.50 -1.57
CA ALA A 213 -29.65 15.84 -0.25
C ALA A 213 -29.99 17.35 -0.13
N ARG A 214 -29.20 18.22 -0.77
CA ARG A 214 -29.49 19.67 -0.84
C ARG A 214 -30.67 20.01 -1.75
N ARG A 215 -30.89 19.22 -2.80
CA ARG A 215 -31.96 19.45 -3.79
C ARG A 215 -33.32 18.95 -3.30
N PHE A 216 -33.34 17.93 -2.44
CA PHE A 216 -34.53 17.32 -1.87
C PHE A 216 -34.53 17.44 -0.33
N PRO A 217 -34.92 18.61 0.22
CA PRO A 217 -35.03 18.79 1.66
C PRO A 217 -36.00 17.75 2.27
N GLY A 218 -35.57 17.05 3.32
CA GLY A 218 -36.35 15.99 3.97
C GLY A 218 -35.91 14.56 3.65
N ILE A 219 -34.95 14.37 2.73
CA ILE A 219 -34.29 13.08 2.50
C ILE A 219 -32.93 13.08 3.22
N ASP A 220 -32.64 12.05 4.03
CA ASP A 220 -31.36 11.93 4.72
C ASP A 220 -30.22 11.58 3.75
N ALA A 221 -29.01 12.07 4.03
CA ALA A 221 -27.83 11.71 3.26
C ALA A 221 -27.49 10.21 3.37
N SER A 222 -27.85 9.55 4.48
CA SER A 222 -27.75 8.10 4.64
C SER A 222 -28.65 7.37 3.64
N ASP A 223 -29.89 7.85 3.44
CA ASP A 223 -30.85 7.25 2.51
C ASP A 223 -30.39 7.43 1.06
N VAL A 224 -29.89 8.63 0.72
CA VAL A 224 -29.26 8.88 -0.59
C VAL A 224 -28.10 7.91 -0.83
N SER A 225 -27.29 7.64 0.20
CA SER A 225 -26.14 6.73 0.10
C SER A 225 -26.56 5.27 -0.05
N LEU A 226 -27.59 4.85 0.69
CA LEU A 226 -28.14 3.49 0.62
C LEU A 226 -28.72 3.21 -0.77
N VAL A 227 -29.60 4.09 -1.27
CA VAL A 227 -30.20 3.97 -2.60
C VAL A 227 -29.14 4.05 -3.70
N ALA A 228 -28.12 4.89 -3.53
CA ALA A 228 -26.99 4.93 -4.46
C ALA A 228 -26.20 3.62 -4.47
N ALA A 229 -25.99 2.97 -3.32
CA ALA A 229 -25.34 1.67 -3.23
C ALA A 229 -26.15 0.57 -3.90
N ASP A 230 -27.48 0.57 -3.74
CA ASP A 230 -28.39 -0.37 -4.40
C ASP A 230 -28.33 -0.22 -5.93
N VAL A 231 -28.49 1.01 -6.44
CA VAL A 231 -28.41 1.29 -7.89
C VAL A 231 -27.05 0.92 -8.46
N LEU A 232 -25.96 1.20 -7.74
CA LEU A 232 -24.61 0.82 -8.18
C LEU A 232 -24.42 -0.70 -8.19
N SER A 233 -24.98 -1.41 -7.20
CA SER A 233 -24.92 -2.87 -7.12
C SER A 233 -25.68 -3.52 -8.28
N GLU A 234 -26.88 -3.04 -8.60
CA GLU A 234 -27.64 -3.50 -9.77
C GLU A 234 -26.88 -3.26 -11.09
N ARG A 235 -26.26 -2.08 -11.24
CA ARG A 235 -25.45 -1.77 -12.43
C ARG A 235 -24.21 -2.65 -12.53
N LEU A 236 -23.56 -2.96 -11.42
CA LEU A 236 -22.42 -3.87 -11.39
C LEU A 236 -22.84 -5.29 -11.80
N GLU A 237 -23.99 -5.76 -11.32
CA GLU A 237 -24.53 -7.07 -11.70
C GLU A 237 -24.82 -7.14 -13.21
N GLN A 238 -25.44 -6.10 -13.78
CA GLN A 238 -25.63 -6.01 -15.22
C GLN A 238 -24.29 -5.97 -15.99
N ALA A 239 -23.28 -5.30 -15.44
CA ALA A 239 -21.94 -5.30 -16.01
C ALA A 239 -21.29 -6.70 -15.96
N ASN A 240 -21.47 -7.45 -14.87
CA ASN A 240 -20.99 -8.84 -14.76
C ASN A 240 -21.63 -9.73 -15.83
N VAL A 241 -22.94 -9.60 -16.07
CA VAL A 241 -23.61 -10.32 -17.16
C VAL A 241 -23.02 -9.97 -18.54
N ALA A 242 -22.69 -8.69 -18.77
CA ALA A 242 -22.04 -8.27 -20.01
C ALA A 242 -20.61 -8.81 -20.13
N ILE A 243 -19.86 -8.83 -19.03
CA ILE A 243 -18.52 -9.42 -18.93
C ILE A 243 -18.57 -10.93 -19.20
N ASP A 244 -19.55 -11.65 -18.66
CA ASP A 244 -19.73 -13.09 -18.90
C ASP A 244 -20.07 -13.38 -20.36
N ARG A 245 -20.88 -12.52 -21.00
CA ARG A 245 -21.12 -12.57 -22.46
C ARG A 245 -19.83 -12.31 -23.24
N LEU A 246 -19.00 -11.36 -22.83
CA LEU A 246 -17.71 -11.09 -23.45
C LEU A 246 -16.76 -12.29 -23.28
N PHE A 247 -16.70 -12.89 -22.10
CA PHE A 247 -15.92 -14.10 -21.84
C PHE A 247 -16.43 -15.28 -22.67
N SER A 248 -17.75 -15.47 -22.81
CA SER A 248 -18.30 -16.57 -23.60
C SER A 248 -17.98 -16.43 -25.10
N LEU A 249 -17.98 -15.19 -25.63
CA LEU A 249 -17.59 -14.89 -27.01
C LEU A 249 -16.07 -15.03 -27.23
N THR A 250 -15.25 -14.70 -26.23
CA THR A 250 -13.79 -14.75 -26.32
C THR A 250 -13.18 -16.13 -25.98
N ARG A 251 -13.97 -17.06 -25.42
CA ARG A 251 -13.53 -18.44 -25.09
C ARG A 251 -13.01 -19.23 -26.30
N PHE A 252 -13.63 -19.08 -27.48
CA PHE A 252 -13.23 -19.85 -28.66
C PHE A 252 -11.90 -19.36 -29.25
N PRO A 253 -11.70 -18.04 -29.48
CA PRO A 253 -10.39 -17.50 -29.86
C PRO A 253 -9.28 -17.77 -28.84
N ALA A 254 -9.58 -17.67 -27.53
CA ALA A 254 -8.59 -17.93 -26.48
C ALA A 254 -8.16 -19.41 -26.40
N ARG A 255 -9.09 -20.34 -26.66
CA ARG A 255 -8.78 -21.78 -26.79
C ARG A 255 -7.91 -22.06 -28.01
N ILE A 256 -8.18 -21.41 -29.14
CA ILE A 256 -7.36 -21.52 -30.36
C ILE A 256 -5.95 -20.93 -30.12
N ASP A 257 -5.83 -19.75 -29.50
CA ASP A 257 -4.51 -19.16 -29.16
C ASP A 257 -3.70 -20.07 -28.21
N THR A 258 -4.37 -20.67 -27.22
CA THR A 258 -3.71 -21.61 -26.30
C THR A 258 -3.25 -22.88 -27.01
N LEU A 259 -4.04 -23.40 -27.95
CA LEU A 259 -3.69 -24.57 -28.77
C LEU A 259 -2.52 -24.25 -29.72
N LEU A 260 -2.54 -23.08 -30.37
CA LEU A 260 -1.46 -22.60 -31.24
C LEU A 260 -0.16 -22.33 -30.47
N ARG A 261 -0.24 -21.81 -29.23
CA ARG A 261 0.93 -21.67 -28.34
C ARG A 261 1.50 -23.01 -27.91
N ARG A 262 0.68 -24.05 -27.76
CA ARG A 262 1.14 -25.43 -27.50
C ARG A 262 1.80 -26.07 -28.72
N LEU A 263 1.41 -25.66 -29.93
CA LEU A 263 2.00 -26.11 -31.20
C LEU A 263 3.26 -25.33 -31.59
N LYS A 264 3.54 -24.17 -30.97
CA LYS A 264 4.81 -23.47 -31.15
C LYS A 264 5.96 -24.35 -30.62
N PRO A 265 7.04 -24.55 -31.41
CA PRO A 265 8.16 -25.36 -30.97
C PRO A 265 8.77 -24.79 -29.69
N LYS A 266 8.87 -25.64 -28.65
CA LYS A 266 9.43 -25.28 -27.34
C LYS A 266 10.81 -24.67 -27.52
N THR A 267 10.97 -23.44 -27.02
CA THR A 267 12.27 -22.74 -27.05
C THR A 267 13.30 -23.50 -26.21
N ARG A 268 14.61 -23.35 -26.52
CA ARG A 268 15.70 -24.00 -25.76
C ARG A 268 15.60 -23.77 -24.24
N LYS A 269 15.14 -22.59 -23.81
CA LYS A 269 14.90 -22.27 -22.38
C LYS A 269 13.76 -23.10 -21.76
N ALA A 270 12.69 -23.37 -22.50
CA ALA A 270 11.58 -24.19 -22.01
C ALA A 270 11.98 -25.67 -21.86
N LYS A 271 12.81 -26.19 -22.79
CA LYS A 271 13.37 -27.55 -22.67
C LYS A 271 14.33 -27.70 -21.48
N LEU A 272 15.14 -26.67 -21.21
CA LEU A 272 16.03 -26.64 -20.03
C LEU A 272 15.28 -26.55 -18.70
N ALA A 273 14.13 -25.86 -18.67
CA ALA A 273 13.29 -25.76 -17.47
C ALA A 273 12.55 -27.07 -17.15
N GLU A 274 12.09 -27.80 -18.18
CA GLU A 274 11.48 -29.12 -17.99
C GLU A 274 12.50 -30.17 -17.53
N ALA A 275 13.73 -30.16 -18.05
CA ALA A 275 14.79 -31.06 -17.59
C ALA A 275 15.09 -30.88 -16.09
N ARG A 276 15.16 -29.61 -15.62
CA ARG A 276 15.34 -29.29 -14.20
C ARG A 276 14.13 -29.67 -13.34
N ALA A 277 12.92 -29.58 -13.88
CA ALA A 277 11.70 -29.98 -13.16
C ALA A 277 11.58 -31.52 -13.04
N ALA A 278 12.04 -32.27 -14.04
CA ALA A 278 12.09 -33.73 -13.99
C ALA A 278 13.15 -34.27 -13.00
N GLU A 279 14.30 -33.59 -12.90
CA GLU A 279 15.32 -33.87 -11.88
C GLU A 279 14.81 -33.56 -10.45
N ALA A 280 14.00 -32.50 -10.28
CA ALA A 280 13.41 -32.15 -8.98
C ALA A 280 12.26 -33.07 -8.55
N GLY A 281 11.58 -33.73 -9.50
CA GLY A 281 10.51 -34.70 -9.21
C GLY A 281 11.04 -36.06 -8.77
N THR A 282 12.15 -36.51 -9.35
CA THR A 282 12.81 -37.78 -8.99
C THR A 282 13.52 -37.74 -7.64
N ALA A 283 13.98 -36.56 -7.20
CA ALA A 283 14.56 -36.36 -5.87
C ALA A 283 13.53 -36.35 -4.72
N LYS A 284 12.22 -36.40 -5.01
CA LYS A 284 11.14 -36.36 -4.02
C LYS A 284 10.50 -37.73 -3.72
N GLU A 285 10.88 -38.75 -4.48
CA GLU A 285 10.45 -40.16 -4.30
C GLU A 285 11.61 -41.07 -3.84
N SER A 286 12.75 -40.48 -3.43
CA SER A 286 13.88 -41.19 -2.80
C SER A 286 13.93 -40.95 -1.29
#